data_AF-A0A535N1F7-F1
#
_entry.id   AF-A0A535N1F7-F1
#
_cell.length_a   1.000
_cell.length_b   1.000
_cell.length_c   1.000
_cell.angle_alpha   90.00
_cell.angle_beta   90.00
_cell.angle_gamma   90.00
#
_symmetry.space_group_name_H-M   'P 1'
#
loop_
_entity.id
_entity.type
_entity.pdbx_description
1 polymer ?
#
loop_
_entity_poly.entity_id
_entity_poly.type
_entity_poly.pdbx_seq_one_letter_code
_entity_poly.pdbx_strand_id
1 'polypeptide(L)'
;MPSADSSLPPETNPVRIASFRRLFETGKPVAPATIAAQLEWPLERVEAEIGSLEGKGLIQRDAQGEVVGAVGLSVVPSSSEISVDGRSFWVWCARTAVGVLAALGQGGEVRSRSPHSGRELRLAFEGARPQPTEMVVFWPGSEMESSCGSAVDELCTSINFFESRDAARSWAAAHGARGEVLSIEEAVTRSVGKWAPLVAPVRQPAEPAGAATSQE
;
A
#
# COMPACT_ATOMS: atom_id res chain seq x y z
N MET A 1 34.06 6.58 1.31
CA MET A 1 32.72 6.17 0.83
C MET A 1 31.91 5.78 2.05
N PRO A 2 30.89 6.53 2.49
CA PRO A 2 30.11 6.08 3.64
C PRO A 2 29.16 4.98 3.17
N SER A 3 29.28 3.85 3.85
CA SER A 3 28.52 2.63 3.68
C SER A 3 27.01 2.89 3.75
N ALA A 4 26.26 2.27 2.83
CA ALA A 4 24.81 2.21 2.89
C ALA A 4 24.41 1.42 4.14
N ASP A 5 23.97 2.13 5.16
CA ASP A 5 23.35 1.52 6.33
C ASP A 5 22.02 0.87 5.90
N SER A 6 22.02 -0.46 5.83
CA SER A 6 20.87 -1.29 5.43
C SER A 6 19.87 -1.52 6.57
N SER A 7 19.97 -0.75 7.66
CA SER A 7 19.20 -0.97 8.89
C SER A 7 17.90 -0.18 9.00
N LEU A 8 17.51 0.58 7.97
CA LEU A 8 16.22 1.28 8.00
C LEU A 8 15.07 0.25 8.09
N PRO A 9 14.09 0.46 8.99
CA PRO A 9 12.89 -0.36 9.02
C PRO A 9 12.30 -0.49 7.60
N PRO A 10 11.74 -1.64 7.22
CA PRO A 10 11.23 -1.85 5.85
C PRO A 10 10.22 -0.77 5.40
N GLU A 11 9.62 -0.07 6.36
CA GLU A 11 8.64 1.00 6.20
C GLU A 11 9.25 2.34 5.73
N THR A 12 10.54 2.58 5.99
CA THR A 12 11.25 3.82 5.62
C THR A 12 12.22 3.64 4.44
N ASN A 13 12.21 2.47 3.80
CA ASN A 13 13.09 2.14 2.69
C ASN A 13 12.85 3.06 1.47
N PRO A 14 13.85 3.86 1.01
CA PRO A 14 13.67 4.81 -0.09
C PRO A 14 13.26 4.18 -1.43
N VAL A 15 13.76 2.98 -1.76
CA VAL A 15 13.41 2.26 -3.00
C VAL A 15 11.94 1.88 -2.99
N ARG A 16 11.46 1.38 -1.84
CA ARG A 16 10.06 0.99 -1.65
C ARG A 16 9.12 2.19 -1.75
N ILE A 17 9.49 3.32 -1.14
CA ILE A 17 8.73 4.57 -1.18
C ILE A 17 8.69 5.15 -2.61
N ALA A 18 9.84 5.23 -3.28
CA ALA A 18 9.94 5.73 -4.64
C ALA A 18 9.11 4.86 -5.61
N SER A 19 9.19 3.53 -5.46
CA SER A 19 8.38 2.59 -6.25
C SER A 19 6.88 2.84 -6.08
N PHE A 20 6.39 2.92 -4.84
CA PHE A 20 4.98 3.22 -4.56
C PHE A 20 4.54 4.54 -5.19
N ARG A 21 5.32 5.61 -5.00
CA ARG A 21 4.97 6.93 -5.54
C ARG A 21 4.92 6.92 -7.06
N ARG A 22 5.87 6.27 -7.73
CA ARG A 22 5.86 6.16 -9.20
C ARG A 22 4.69 5.33 -9.73
N LEU A 23 4.39 4.20 -9.10
CA LEU A 23 3.19 3.42 -9.44
C LEU A 23 1.92 4.26 -9.27
N PHE A 24 1.81 5.00 -8.16
CA PHE A 24 0.65 5.83 -7.85
C PHE A 24 0.53 7.03 -8.80
N GLU A 25 1.63 7.71 -9.13
CA GLU A 25 1.66 8.83 -10.07
C GLU A 25 1.31 8.40 -11.50
N THR A 26 1.89 7.30 -11.97
CA THR A 26 1.83 6.92 -13.40
C THR A 26 0.73 5.93 -13.73
N GLY A 27 0.33 5.09 -12.76
CA GLY A 27 -0.54 3.94 -13.01
C GLY A 27 0.07 2.89 -13.94
N LYS A 28 1.41 2.84 -14.08
CA LYS A 28 2.13 1.96 -15.01
C LYS A 28 3.28 1.23 -14.31
N PRO A 29 3.75 0.09 -14.86
CA PRO A 29 4.98 -0.54 -14.41
C PRO A 29 6.15 0.45 -14.41
N VAL A 30 7.07 0.27 -13.46
CA VAL A 30 8.18 1.20 -13.23
C VAL A 30 9.50 0.47 -13.40
N ALA A 31 10.28 0.88 -14.40
CA ALA A 31 11.63 0.36 -14.59
C ALA A 31 12.55 0.70 -13.39
N PRO A 32 13.40 -0.23 -12.92
CA PRO A 32 14.38 0.03 -11.86
C PRO A 32 15.29 1.25 -12.14
N ALA A 33 15.62 1.52 -13.40
CA ALA A 33 16.36 2.70 -13.82
C ALA A 33 15.66 4.03 -13.50
N THR A 34 14.33 4.07 -13.57
CA THR A 34 13.55 5.26 -13.19
C THR A 34 13.64 5.51 -11.68
N ILE A 35 13.61 4.45 -10.87
CA ILE A 35 13.77 4.53 -9.41
C ILE A 35 15.19 4.97 -9.06
N ALA A 36 16.20 4.40 -9.72
CA ALA A 36 17.60 4.77 -9.55
C ALA A 36 17.88 6.23 -9.87
N ALA A 37 17.36 6.72 -11.00
CA ALA A 37 17.48 8.11 -11.39
C ALA A 37 16.83 9.06 -10.39
N GLN A 38 15.64 8.71 -9.86
CA GLN A 38 14.94 9.52 -8.86
C GLN A 38 15.70 9.59 -7.51
N LEU A 39 16.34 8.50 -7.11
CA LEU A 39 17.09 8.43 -5.85
C LEU A 39 18.53 8.92 -5.99
N GLU A 40 18.99 9.21 -7.21
CA GLU A 40 20.40 9.48 -7.53
C GLU A 40 21.33 8.34 -7.05
N TRP A 41 20.85 7.10 -7.17
CA TRP A 41 21.59 5.90 -6.76
C TRP A 41 22.10 5.11 -7.97
N PRO A 42 23.19 4.34 -7.83
CA PRO A 42 23.60 3.38 -8.85
C PRO A 42 22.48 2.36 -9.13
N LEU A 43 22.21 2.07 -10.40
CA LEU A 43 21.20 1.10 -10.81
C LEU A 43 21.39 -0.26 -10.14
N GLU A 44 22.62 -0.76 -10.10
CA GLU A 44 22.95 -2.04 -9.45
C GLU A 44 22.56 -2.09 -7.97
N ARG A 45 22.72 -0.98 -7.25
CA ARG A 45 22.28 -0.87 -5.85
C ARG A 45 20.76 -0.94 -5.74
N VAL A 46 20.04 -0.27 -6.64
CA VAL A 46 18.57 -0.29 -6.65
C VAL A 46 18.04 -1.68 -7.01
N GLU A 47 18.63 -2.35 -7.99
CA GLU A 47 18.27 -3.72 -8.37
C GLU A 47 18.48 -4.70 -7.21
N ALA A 48 19.61 -4.62 -6.52
CA ALA A 48 19.88 -5.45 -5.35
C ALA A 48 18.86 -5.21 -4.22
N GLU A 49 18.49 -3.95 -3.99
CA GLU A 49 17.48 -3.59 -2.99
C GLU A 49 16.08 -4.06 -3.39
N ILE A 50 15.70 -3.90 -4.66
CA ILE A 50 14.44 -4.43 -5.20
C ILE A 50 14.40 -5.96 -5.01
N GLY A 51 15.48 -6.68 -5.32
CA GLY A 51 15.54 -8.14 -5.12
C GLY A 51 15.38 -8.54 -3.64
N SER A 52 16.00 -7.80 -2.72
CA SER A 52 15.83 -8.01 -1.26
C SER A 52 14.38 -7.76 -0.80
N LEU A 53 13.74 -6.72 -1.33
CA LEU A 53 12.35 -6.38 -1.02
C LEU A 53 11.35 -7.37 -1.63
N GLU A 54 11.62 -7.84 -2.85
CA GLU A 54 10.84 -8.87 -3.54
C GLU A 54 10.90 -10.19 -2.79
N GLY A 55 12.07 -10.60 -2.30
CA GLY A 55 12.22 -11.79 -1.46
C GLY A 55 11.43 -11.76 -0.15
N LYS A 56 10.95 -10.57 0.27
CA LYS A 56 10.08 -10.36 1.45
C LYS A 56 8.62 -10.04 1.06
N GLY A 57 8.29 -10.09 -0.23
CA GLY A 57 6.97 -9.74 -0.75
C GLY A 57 6.59 -8.27 -0.58
N LEU A 58 7.57 -7.37 -0.45
CA LEU A 58 7.35 -5.93 -0.23
C LEU A 58 7.31 -5.13 -1.55
N ILE A 59 7.85 -5.72 -2.62
CA ILE A 59 7.79 -5.29 -4.01
C ILE A 59 7.42 -6.51 -4.87
N GLN A 60 6.68 -6.30 -5.96
CA GLN A 60 6.47 -7.28 -7.02
C GLN A 60 6.99 -6.74 -8.34
N ARG A 61 7.70 -7.57 -9.10
CA ARG A 61 8.06 -7.31 -10.50
C ARG A 61 7.27 -8.18 -11.47
N ASP A 62 7.14 -7.68 -12.70
CA ASP A 62 6.66 -8.49 -13.82
C ASP A 62 7.80 -9.28 -14.49
N ALA A 63 7.47 -9.98 -15.59
CA ALA A 63 8.43 -10.78 -16.34
C ALA A 63 9.52 -9.94 -17.05
N GLN A 64 9.30 -8.63 -17.20
CA GLN A 64 10.25 -7.68 -17.78
C GLN A 64 11.18 -7.11 -16.70
N GLY A 65 10.97 -7.44 -15.43
CA GLY A 65 11.71 -6.91 -14.30
C GLY A 65 11.25 -5.51 -13.87
N GLU A 66 10.13 -5.02 -14.40
CA GLU A 66 9.58 -3.74 -13.98
C GLU A 66 8.79 -3.92 -12.69
N VAL A 67 8.89 -2.94 -11.80
CA VAL A 67 8.12 -2.93 -10.55
C VAL A 67 6.65 -2.69 -10.90
N VAL A 68 5.79 -3.62 -10.51
CA VAL A 68 4.34 -3.55 -10.72
C VAL A 68 3.55 -3.43 -9.42
N GLY A 69 4.18 -3.69 -8.27
CA GLY A 69 3.55 -3.52 -6.97
C GLY A 69 4.53 -3.12 -5.88
N ALA A 70 4.10 -2.23 -4.98
CA ALA A 70 4.87 -1.79 -3.83
C ALA A 70 3.94 -1.26 -2.73
N VAL A 71 4.28 -1.55 -1.47
CA VAL A 71 3.53 -1.07 -0.28
C VAL A 71 2.01 -1.35 -0.40
N GLY A 72 1.65 -2.51 -0.94
CA GLY A 72 0.25 -2.91 -1.09
C GLY A 72 -0.43 -2.40 -2.35
N LEU A 73 0.09 -1.39 -3.05
CA LEU A 73 -0.46 -0.89 -4.32
C LEU A 73 0.08 -1.73 -5.47
N SER A 74 -0.75 -1.97 -6.49
CA SER A 74 -0.41 -2.70 -7.70
C SER A 74 -1.02 -2.05 -8.94
N VAL A 75 -0.31 -2.11 -10.06
CA VAL A 75 -0.81 -1.73 -11.40
C VAL A 75 -1.23 -2.94 -12.24
N VAL A 76 -1.08 -4.15 -11.70
CA VAL A 76 -1.62 -5.39 -12.25
C VAL A 76 -2.73 -5.94 -11.35
N PRO A 77 -3.70 -6.72 -11.89
CA PRO A 77 -4.83 -7.24 -11.13
C PRO A 77 -4.46 -7.91 -9.81
N SER A 78 -5.23 -7.62 -8.76
CA SER A 78 -5.06 -8.16 -7.40
C SER A 78 -6.42 -8.41 -6.72
N SER A 79 -6.40 -8.70 -5.41
CA SER A 79 -7.60 -9.10 -4.64
C SER A 79 -8.65 -8.00 -4.52
N SER A 80 -8.23 -6.73 -4.50
CA SER A 80 -9.12 -5.58 -4.35
C SER A 80 -8.68 -4.44 -5.26
N GLU A 81 -9.63 -3.61 -5.66
CA GLU A 81 -9.43 -2.40 -6.46
C GLU A 81 -9.83 -1.18 -5.64
N ILE A 82 -9.10 -0.08 -5.78
CA ILE A 82 -9.51 1.24 -5.29
C ILE A 82 -9.66 2.20 -6.46
N SER A 83 -10.64 3.10 -6.33
CA SER A 83 -10.89 4.19 -7.28
C SER A 83 -10.75 5.52 -6.56
N VAL A 84 -9.88 6.40 -7.05
CA VAL A 84 -9.65 7.75 -6.52
C VAL A 84 -9.43 8.73 -7.67
N ASP A 85 -10.13 9.86 -7.66
CA ASP A 85 -10.03 10.92 -8.68
C ASP A 85 -10.12 10.39 -10.13
N GLY A 86 -11.07 9.49 -10.38
CA GLY A 86 -11.29 8.88 -11.69
C GLY A 86 -10.23 7.85 -12.13
N ARG A 87 -9.27 7.52 -11.27
CA ARG A 87 -8.21 6.53 -11.52
C ARG A 87 -8.43 5.27 -10.69
N SER A 88 -8.22 4.12 -11.31
CA SER A 88 -8.28 2.81 -10.65
C SER A 88 -6.88 2.27 -10.38
N PHE A 89 -6.71 1.65 -9.22
CA PHE A 89 -5.51 0.90 -8.84
C PHE A 89 -5.91 -0.41 -8.18
N TRP A 90 -5.06 -1.41 -8.33
CA TRP A 90 -5.19 -2.64 -7.57
C TRP A 90 -4.47 -2.51 -6.23
N VAL A 91 -4.97 -3.21 -5.23
CA VAL A 91 -4.33 -3.30 -3.92
C VAL A 91 -4.37 -4.72 -3.39
N TRP A 92 -3.33 -5.10 -2.65
CA TRP A 92 -3.11 -6.48 -2.22
C TRP A 92 -4.09 -6.98 -1.15
N CYS A 93 -4.65 -6.09 -0.33
CA CYS A 93 -5.52 -6.48 0.78
C CYS A 93 -6.38 -5.34 1.31
N ALA A 94 -7.31 -5.69 2.20
CA ALA A 94 -8.23 -4.73 2.81
C ALA A 94 -7.52 -3.62 3.60
N ARG A 95 -6.41 -3.94 4.30
CA ARG A 95 -5.60 -2.96 5.05
C ARG A 95 -5.04 -1.87 4.13
N THR A 96 -4.53 -2.25 2.97
CA THR A 96 -4.00 -1.28 2.00
C THR A 96 -5.12 -0.43 1.43
N ALA A 97 -6.23 -1.05 1.04
CA ALA A 97 -7.38 -0.35 0.44
C ALA A 97 -7.87 0.81 1.32
N VAL A 98 -8.20 0.50 2.60
CA VAL A 98 -8.72 1.50 3.52
C VAL A 98 -7.65 2.50 3.97
N GLY A 99 -6.40 2.04 4.11
CA GLY A 99 -5.28 2.89 4.51
C GLY A 99 -4.93 3.95 3.47
N VAL A 100 -4.86 3.56 2.19
CA VAL A 100 -4.56 4.48 1.08
C VAL A 100 -5.67 5.52 0.91
N LEU A 101 -6.94 5.10 0.84
CA LEU A 101 -8.06 6.03 0.65
C LEU A 101 -8.19 7.02 1.81
N ALA A 102 -8.10 6.54 3.06
CA ALA A 102 -8.13 7.42 4.22
C ALA A 102 -6.96 8.40 4.25
N ALA A 103 -5.76 7.96 3.85
CA ALA A 103 -4.57 8.81 3.84
C ALA A 103 -4.62 9.87 2.73
N LEU A 104 -5.20 9.55 1.57
CA LEU A 104 -5.40 10.51 0.48
C LEU A 104 -6.42 11.58 0.86
N GLY A 105 -7.48 11.19 1.57
CA GLY A 105 -8.50 12.13 2.06
C GLY A 105 -9.36 12.77 0.96
N GLN A 106 -9.33 12.24 -0.26
CA GLN A 106 -10.05 12.76 -1.43
C GLN A 106 -11.41 12.08 -1.68
N GLY A 107 -11.75 11.05 -0.89
CA GLY A 107 -12.86 10.15 -1.18
C GLY A 107 -12.46 9.06 -2.18
N GLY A 108 -13.42 8.18 -2.49
CA GLY A 108 -13.18 7.09 -3.44
C GLY A 108 -14.09 5.89 -3.21
N GLU A 109 -13.78 4.79 -3.89
CA GLU A 109 -14.49 3.51 -3.76
C GLU A 109 -13.47 2.37 -3.65
N VAL A 110 -13.76 1.39 -2.79
CA VAL A 110 -13.11 0.09 -2.79
C VAL A 110 -14.06 -0.91 -3.43
N ARG A 111 -13.53 -1.77 -4.31
CA ARG A 111 -14.19 -2.97 -4.81
C ARG A 111 -13.39 -4.19 -4.40
N SER A 112 -14.07 -5.19 -3.86
CA SER A 112 -13.45 -6.43 -3.42
C SER A 112 -14.44 -7.60 -3.52
N ARG A 113 -13.99 -8.80 -3.16
CA ARG A 113 -14.84 -9.99 -3.10
C ARG A 113 -14.62 -10.71 -1.78
N SER A 114 -15.73 -11.04 -1.11
CA SER A 114 -15.67 -11.85 0.12
C SER A 114 -15.10 -13.23 -0.20
N PRO A 115 -14.02 -13.70 0.46
CA PRO A 115 -13.54 -15.06 0.28
C PRO A 115 -14.44 -16.09 0.97
N HIS A 116 -15.41 -15.66 1.79
CA HIS A 116 -16.39 -16.54 2.41
C HIS A 116 -17.52 -16.92 1.44
N SER A 117 -18.17 -15.91 0.85
CA SER A 117 -19.38 -16.10 0.03
C SER A 117 -19.17 -15.86 -1.47
N GLY A 118 -18.02 -15.31 -1.87
CA GLY A 118 -17.78 -14.87 -3.24
C GLY A 118 -18.55 -13.60 -3.62
N ARG A 119 -19.26 -12.96 -2.68
CA ARG A 119 -20.06 -11.76 -2.96
C ARG A 119 -19.16 -10.56 -3.27
N GLU A 120 -19.56 -9.77 -4.26
CA GLU A 120 -18.91 -8.48 -4.53
C GLU A 120 -19.21 -7.50 -3.39
N LEU A 121 -18.17 -6.83 -2.91
CA LEU A 121 -18.23 -5.87 -1.82
C LEU A 121 -17.80 -4.50 -2.34
N ARG A 122 -18.53 -3.46 -1.92
CA ARG A 122 -18.26 -2.07 -2.29
C ARG A 122 -18.27 -1.22 -1.04
N LEU A 123 -17.25 -0.39 -0.89
CA LEU A 123 -17.11 0.54 0.22
C LEU A 123 -16.77 1.92 -0.31
N ALA A 124 -17.66 2.89 -0.09
CA ALA A 124 -17.42 4.27 -0.47
C ALA A 124 -16.70 5.04 0.65
N PHE A 125 -15.86 5.99 0.25
CA PHE A 125 -15.21 6.96 1.13
C PHE A 125 -15.67 8.38 0.75
N GLU A 126 -15.99 9.17 1.77
CA GLU A 126 -16.19 10.62 1.66
C GLU A 126 -15.01 11.33 2.34
N GLY A 127 -14.15 11.93 1.53
CA GLY A 127 -12.86 12.43 1.98
C GLY A 127 -12.01 11.30 2.59
N ALA A 128 -11.60 11.46 3.85
CA ALA A 128 -10.81 10.45 4.58
C ALA A 128 -11.67 9.40 5.29
N ARG A 129 -13.01 9.52 5.27
CA ARG A 129 -13.91 8.70 6.10
C ARG A 129 -14.65 7.66 5.26
N PRO A 130 -14.72 6.40 5.71
CA PRO A 130 -15.61 5.42 5.10
C PRO A 130 -17.07 5.80 5.35
N GLN A 131 -17.96 5.50 4.41
CA GLN A 131 -19.40 5.54 4.63
C GLN A 131 -19.83 4.39 5.58
N PRO A 132 -20.90 4.55 6.37
CA PRO A 132 -21.40 3.50 7.26
C PRO A 132 -21.69 2.19 6.53
N THR A 133 -21.27 1.07 7.10
CA THR A 133 -21.42 -0.26 6.48
C THR A 133 -21.37 -1.38 7.51
N GLU A 134 -22.00 -2.52 7.18
CA GLU A 134 -21.87 -3.77 7.93
C GLU A 134 -20.64 -4.59 7.53
N MET A 135 -19.93 -4.13 6.49
CA MET A 135 -18.68 -4.76 6.07
C MET A 135 -17.64 -4.73 7.19
N VAL A 136 -16.80 -5.76 7.22
CA VAL A 136 -15.76 -5.91 8.22
C VAL A 136 -14.46 -6.37 7.57
N VAL A 137 -13.37 -6.26 8.33
CA VAL A 137 -12.05 -6.77 7.94
C VAL A 137 -11.64 -7.86 8.92
N PHE A 138 -11.24 -9.03 8.42
CA PHE A 138 -10.48 -9.95 9.25
C PHE A 138 -9.04 -9.47 9.35
N TRP A 139 -8.53 -9.34 10.56
CA TRP A 139 -7.19 -8.87 10.86
C TRP A 139 -6.40 -9.96 11.58
N PRO A 140 -5.32 -10.49 10.99
CA PRO A 140 -4.55 -11.56 11.59
C PRO A 140 -3.80 -11.08 12.84
N GLY A 141 -3.48 -12.00 13.74
CA GLY A 141 -2.69 -11.71 14.95
C GLY A 141 -1.30 -11.18 14.61
N SER A 142 -0.66 -10.51 15.58
CA SER A 142 0.69 -9.94 15.42
C SER A 142 1.76 -11.00 15.16
N GLU A 143 1.51 -12.26 15.50
CA GLU A 143 2.36 -13.39 15.14
C GLU A 143 2.48 -13.54 13.63
N MET A 144 1.35 -13.43 12.90
CA MET A 144 1.38 -13.48 11.42
C MET A 144 2.18 -12.32 10.84
N GLU A 145 2.04 -11.11 11.38
CA GLU A 145 2.79 -9.93 10.92
C GLU A 145 4.30 -10.07 11.15
N SER A 146 4.71 -10.76 12.22
CA SER A 146 6.12 -10.92 12.59
C SER A 146 6.78 -12.17 12.02
N SER A 147 6.01 -13.19 11.61
CA SER A 147 6.53 -14.46 11.10
C SER A 147 6.34 -14.67 9.60
N CYS A 148 5.57 -13.83 8.90
CA CYS A 148 5.32 -14.04 7.47
C CYS A 148 6.61 -13.93 6.65
N GLY A 149 6.81 -14.86 5.70
CA GLY A 149 7.93 -14.84 4.76
C GLY A 149 7.72 -13.83 3.63
N SER A 150 6.47 -13.67 3.20
CA SER A 150 6.07 -12.72 2.15
C SER A 150 4.89 -11.85 2.60
N ALA A 151 5.06 -10.53 2.52
CA ALA A 151 3.98 -9.61 2.85
C ALA A 151 2.81 -9.71 1.85
N VAL A 152 3.08 -9.90 0.56
CA VAL A 152 2.03 -10.00 -0.46
C VAL A 152 1.36 -11.38 -0.50
N ASP A 153 2.13 -12.46 -0.38
CA ASP A 153 1.62 -13.83 -0.58
C ASP A 153 1.05 -14.46 0.71
N GLU A 154 1.50 -14.04 1.89
CA GLU A 154 1.07 -14.63 3.18
C GLU A 154 0.26 -13.64 4.04
N LEU A 155 0.80 -12.45 4.29
CA LEU A 155 0.14 -11.50 5.19
C LEU A 155 -1.08 -10.86 4.52
N CYS A 156 -0.93 -10.32 3.31
CA CYS A 156 -2.00 -9.63 2.61
C CYS A 156 -3.14 -10.57 2.22
N THR A 157 -2.84 -11.83 1.86
CA THR A 157 -3.85 -12.86 1.60
C THR A 157 -4.67 -13.22 2.83
N SER A 158 -4.16 -12.93 4.03
CA SER A 158 -4.85 -13.13 5.30
C SER A 158 -5.71 -11.93 5.74
N ILE A 159 -5.65 -10.76 5.06
CA ILE A 159 -6.39 -9.54 5.44
C ILE A 159 -7.48 -9.23 4.42
N ASN A 160 -8.70 -9.72 4.65
CA ASN A 160 -9.79 -9.68 3.68
C ASN A 160 -11.02 -8.91 4.18
N PHE A 161 -11.79 -8.38 3.23
CA PHE A 161 -13.12 -7.83 3.50
C PHE A 161 -14.17 -8.93 3.55
N PHE A 162 -15.16 -8.75 4.41
CA PHE A 162 -16.33 -9.62 4.52
C PHE A 162 -17.61 -8.80 4.63
N GLU A 163 -18.71 -9.40 4.24
CA GLU A 163 -20.05 -8.83 4.34
C GLU A 163 -20.56 -8.63 5.76
N SER A 164 -20.02 -9.39 6.72
CA SER A 164 -20.48 -9.40 8.11
C SER A 164 -19.44 -10.04 9.02
N ARG A 165 -19.56 -9.79 10.33
CA ARG A 165 -18.70 -10.41 11.34
C ARG A 165 -18.80 -11.93 11.35
N ASP A 166 -19.97 -12.48 11.07
CA ASP A 166 -20.18 -13.93 11.09
C ASP A 166 -19.53 -14.60 9.88
N ALA A 167 -19.62 -14.00 8.69
CA ALA A 167 -18.91 -14.46 7.50
C ALA A 167 -17.37 -14.49 7.73
N ALA A 168 -16.82 -13.42 8.32
CA ALA A 168 -15.40 -13.35 8.66
C ALA A 168 -15.00 -14.45 9.66
N ARG A 169 -15.80 -14.68 10.71
CA ARG A 169 -15.53 -15.72 11.71
C ARG A 169 -15.64 -17.13 11.14
N SER A 170 -16.66 -17.40 10.33
CA SER A 170 -16.84 -18.69 9.66
C SER A 170 -15.69 -18.99 8.70
N TRP A 171 -15.27 -18.00 7.92
CA TRP A 171 -14.09 -18.12 7.06
C TRP A 171 -12.83 -18.39 7.88
N ALA A 172 -12.59 -17.63 8.96
CA ALA A 172 -11.40 -17.80 9.79
C ALA A 172 -11.34 -19.19 10.43
N ALA A 173 -12.47 -19.69 10.96
CA ALA A 173 -12.56 -21.03 11.53
C ALA A 173 -12.29 -22.13 10.48
N ALA A 174 -12.85 -22.00 9.27
CA ALA A 174 -12.65 -22.97 8.20
C ALA A 174 -11.19 -23.03 7.69
N HIS A 175 -10.46 -21.91 7.77
CA HIS A 175 -9.07 -21.80 7.30
C HIS A 175 -8.04 -21.89 8.44
N GLY A 176 -8.48 -22.09 9.68
CA GLY A 176 -7.60 -22.07 10.86
C GLY A 176 -6.91 -20.73 11.09
N ALA A 177 -7.44 -19.64 10.52
CA ALA A 177 -6.86 -18.31 10.63
C ALA A 177 -7.07 -17.75 12.03
N ARG A 178 -6.00 -17.20 12.62
CA ARG A 178 -6.03 -16.59 13.97
C ARG A 178 -5.95 -15.08 13.86
N GLY A 179 -6.84 -14.39 14.56
CA GLY A 179 -6.95 -12.95 14.49
C GLY A 179 -8.26 -12.45 15.06
N GLU A 180 -8.59 -11.21 14.72
CA GLU A 180 -9.79 -10.51 15.14
C GLU A 180 -10.60 -10.01 13.95
N VAL A 181 -11.85 -9.63 14.19
CA VAL A 181 -12.73 -9.03 13.19
C VAL A 181 -12.98 -7.58 13.56
N LEU A 182 -12.53 -6.68 12.69
CA LEU A 182 -12.59 -5.23 12.85
C LEU A 182 -13.75 -4.63 12.05
N SER A 183 -14.34 -3.55 12.56
CA SER A 183 -15.11 -2.64 11.71
C SER A 183 -14.21 -1.96 10.67
N ILE A 184 -14.82 -1.35 9.65
CA ILE A 184 -14.06 -0.57 8.67
C ILE A 184 -13.34 0.60 9.34
N GLU A 185 -14.00 1.30 10.27
CA GLU A 185 -13.41 2.43 11.02
C GLU A 185 -12.19 1.99 11.83
N GLU A 186 -12.29 0.87 12.55
CA GLU A 186 -11.16 0.31 13.30
C GLU A 186 -9.99 -0.03 12.36
N ALA A 187 -10.28 -0.63 11.21
CA ALA A 187 -9.27 -0.95 10.20
C ALA A 187 -8.63 0.33 9.60
N VAL A 188 -9.40 1.40 9.35
CA VAL A 188 -8.89 2.71 8.92
C VAL A 188 -7.94 3.28 9.98
N THR A 189 -8.36 3.33 11.25
CA THR A 189 -7.54 3.86 12.34
C THR A 189 -6.20 3.14 12.46
N ARG A 190 -6.17 1.81 12.30
CA ARG A 190 -4.94 1.01 12.38
C ARG A 190 -4.03 1.11 11.14
N SER A 191 -4.56 1.57 10.01
CA SER A 191 -3.86 1.51 8.72
C SER A 191 -3.35 2.87 8.24
N VAL A 192 -4.13 3.95 8.42
CA VAL A 192 -3.91 5.26 7.78
C VAL A 192 -2.51 5.83 7.99
N GLY A 193 -1.94 5.65 9.19
CA GLY A 193 -0.61 6.19 9.55
C GLY A 193 0.51 5.65 8.66
N LYS A 194 0.38 4.42 8.15
CA LYS A 194 1.38 3.79 7.27
C LYS A 194 1.43 4.45 5.89
N TRP A 195 0.29 4.89 5.36
CA TRP A 195 0.22 5.48 4.01
C TRP A 195 0.26 7.00 3.99
N ALA A 196 -0.09 7.67 5.09
CA ALA A 196 -0.02 9.13 5.23
C ALA A 196 1.29 9.76 4.70
N PRO A 197 2.50 9.30 5.06
CA PRO A 197 3.74 9.89 4.54
C PRO A 197 4.01 9.58 3.07
N LEU A 198 3.38 8.55 2.51
CA LEU A 198 3.60 8.10 1.14
C LEU A 198 2.78 8.91 0.14
N VAL A 199 1.54 9.24 0.51
CA VAL A 199 0.58 9.95 -0.32
C VAL A 199 0.53 11.46 -0.06
N ALA A 200 1.17 11.93 1.02
CA ALA A 200 1.34 13.35 1.26
C ALA A 200 2.06 14.00 0.06
N PRO A 201 1.59 15.16 -0.44
CA PRO A 201 2.30 15.88 -1.47
C PRO A 201 3.73 16.17 -0.98
N VAL A 202 4.72 15.89 -1.83
CA VAL A 202 6.10 16.31 -1.57
C VAL A 202 6.08 17.83 -1.48
N ARG A 203 6.25 18.39 -0.28
CA ARG A 203 6.53 19.83 -0.14
C ARG A 203 7.82 20.10 -0.89
N GLN A 204 7.72 20.84 -1.99
CA GLN A 204 8.89 21.49 -2.56
C GLN A 204 9.43 22.49 -1.52
N PRO A 205 10.76 22.65 -1.39
CA PRO A 205 11.30 23.78 -0.65
C PRO A 205 10.72 25.06 -1.25
N ALA A 206 10.24 25.97 -0.42
CA ALA A 206 9.86 27.29 -0.88
C ALA A 206 11.08 27.90 -1.61
N GLU A 207 10.88 28.34 -2.85
CA GLU A 207 11.89 29.16 -3.55
C GLU A 207 12.31 30.30 -2.61
N PRO A 208 13.62 30.54 -2.42
CA PRO A 208 14.04 31.68 -1.63
C PRO A 208 13.48 32.93 -2.30
N ALA A 209 12.68 33.69 -1.55
CA ALA A 209 12.18 34.98 -1.96
C ALA A 209 13.35 35.80 -2.51
N GLY A 210 13.25 36.17 -3.79
CA GLY A 210 14.32 36.82 -4.54
C GLY A 210 14.94 37.96 -3.75
N ALA A 211 16.27 37.97 -3.69
CA ALA A 211 17.04 39.07 -3.18
C ALA A 211 16.67 40.33 -3.97
N ALA A 212 15.91 41.22 -3.34
CA ALA A 212 15.73 42.59 -3.81
C ALA A 212 17.13 43.22 -3.86
N THR A 213 17.64 43.37 -5.07
CA THR A 213 18.85 44.13 -5.34
C THR A 213 18.45 45.59 -5.31
N SER A 214 18.65 46.26 -4.17
CA SER A 214 18.60 47.72 -4.12
C SER A 214 19.94 48.24 -4.66
N GLN A 215 19.90 48.77 -5.88
CA GLN A 215 20.85 49.79 -6.34
C GLN A 215 20.31 51.17 -5.93
N GLU A 216 21.27 52.07 -5.71
CA GLU A 216 21.22 53.51 -5.41
C GLU A 216 21.23 53.93 -3.93
#